data_AF-A0A827CWA0-F1
#
_entry.id   AF-A0A827CWA0-F1
#
_cell.length_a   1.000
_cell.length_b   1.000
_cell.length_c   1.000
_cell.angle_alpha   90.00
_cell.angle_beta   90.00
_cell.angle_gamma   90.00
#
_symmetry.space_group_name_H-M   'P 1'
#
loop_
_entity.id
_entity.type
_entity.pdbx_description
1 polymer ?
#
loop_
_entity_poly.entity_id
_entity_poly.type
_entity_poly.pdbx_seq_one_letter_code
_entity_poly.pdbx_strand_id
1 'polypeptide(L)'
;IETEDNLRTFNTNELTRNDNIFILFSSVDDGPVMVVSSQRLHDMLNPTKDTNWNSTYIYKSRHEMLPVNLTQETLFSSKSHGKYALFPIFTASWRAHRIMNKGV
;
A
#
# COMPACT_ATOMS: atom_id res chain seq x y z
N ILE A 1 14.98 -33.63 -10.55
CA ILE A 1 15.21 -32.67 -9.45
C ILE A 1 14.92 -31.31 -10.06
N GLU A 2 13.65 -30.91 -9.97
CA GLU A 2 13.19 -29.64 -10.51
C GLU A 2 13.91 -28.52 -9.76
N THR A 3 14.62 -27.73 -10.55
CA THR A 3 15.34 -26.52 -10.17
C THR A 3 14.49 -25.67 -9.26
N GLU A 4 15.08 -25.30 -8.11
CA GLU A 4 14.61 -24.30 -7.15
C GLU A 4 13.45 -23.47 -7.68
N ASP A 5 12.27 -23.88 -7.26
CA ASP A 5 10.99 -23.25 -7.51
C ASP A 5 11.13 -21.77 -7.14
N ASN A 6 11.42 -20.97 -8.17
CA ASN A 6 11.63 -19.54 -8.09
C ASN A 6 10.56 -18.97 -7.16
N LEU A 7 10.95 -18.54 -5.96
CA LEU A 7 10.09 -17.79 -5.05
C LEU A 7 9.40 -16.74 -5.91
N ARG A 8 8.11 -16.97 -6.18
CA ARG A 8 7.33 -16.25 -7.19
C ARG A 8 7.21 -14.80 -6.75
N THR A 9 8.16 -13.98 -7.18
CA THR A 9 8.42 -12.63 -6.68
C THR A 9 7.48 -11.62 -7.32
N PHE A 10 6.91 -10.73 -6.50
CA PHE A 10 6.33 -9.50 -7.02
C PHE A 10 7.47 -8.72 -7.69
N ASN A 11 7.28 -8.31 -8.94
CA ASN A 11 8.31 -7.61 -9.70
C ASN A 11 8.40 -6.16 -9.20
N THR A 12 9.15 -5.97 -8.10
CA THR A 12 9.42 -4.67 -7.48
C THR A 12 10.91 -4.41 -7.59
N ASN A 13 11.33 -3.65 -8.61
CA ASN A 13 12.74 -3.31 -8.81
C ASN A 13 13.36 -2.52 -7.64
N GLU A 14 12.55 -1.99 -6.72
CA GLU A 14 13.02 -1.21 -5.55
C GLU A 14 12.92 -1.96 -4.21
N LEU A 15 12.30 -3.14 -4.13
CA LEU A 15 12.30 -3.94 -2.89
C LEU A 15 13.28 -5.09 -3.05
N THR A 16 14.34 -5.05 -2.25
CA THR A 16 15.37 -6.08 -2.27
C THR A 16 15.00 -7.20 -1.30
N ARG A 17 15.59 -8.39 -1.47
CA ARG A 17 15.39 -9.54 -0.57
C ARG A 17 15.86 -9.27 0.87
N ASN A 18 16.59 -8.18 1.09
CA ASN A 18 17.05 -7.71 2.40
C ASN A 18 16.03 -6.81 3.10
N ASP A 19 15.03 -6.32 2.38
CA ASP A 19 13.92 -5.58 2.96
C ASP A 19 12.92 -6.57 3.56
N ASN A 20 12.52 -6.37 4.82
CA ASN A 20 11.40 -7.10 5.39
C ASN A 20 10.12 -6.65 4.65
N ILE A 21 9.61 -7.48 3.75
CA ILE A 21 8.45 -7.16 2.90
C ILE A 21 7.16 -7.62 3.58
N PHE A 22 6.16 -6.74 3.56
CA PHE A 22 4.80 -7.00 3.97
C PHE A 22 3.86 -6.96 2.77
N ILE A 23 2.92 -7.89 2.76
CA ILE A 23 1.87 -8.00 1.75
C ILE A 23 0.53 -7.75 2.45
N LEU A 24 -0.13 -6.66 2.08
CA LEU A 24 -1.42 -6.27 2.63
C LEU A 24 -2.49 -6.59 1.59
N PHE A 25 -3.47 -7.39 1.98
CA PHE A 25 -4.68 -7.60 1.19
C PHE A 25 -5.64 -6.44 1.41
N SER A 26 -6.25 -5.95 0.34
CA SER A 26 -7.30 -4.95 0.48
C SER A 26 -8.51 -5.54 1.22
N SER A 27 -9.33 -4.67 1.81
CA SER A 27 -10.51 -5.07 2.57
C SER A 27 -11.76 -5.34 1.70
N VAL A 28 -11.59 -5.49 0.38
CA VAL A 28 -12.70 -5.74 -0.55
C VAL A 28 -12.46 -7.05 -1.29
N ASP A 29 -13.54 -7.75 -1.62
CA ASP A 29 -13.47 -9.02 -2.35
C ASP A 29 -12.82 -8.82 -3.73
N ASP A 30 -11.90 -9.72 -4.08
CA ASP A 30 -11.08 -9.66 -5.31
C ASP A 30 -10.36 -8.31 -5.52
N GLY A 31 -10.09 -7.62 -4.41
CA GLY A 31 -9.41 -6.33 -4.43
C GLY A 31 -7.89 -6.46 -4.51
N PRO A 32 -7.20 -5.34 -4.75
CA PRO A 32 -5.76 -5.37 -4.96
C PRO A 32 -4.97 -5.69 -3.69
N VAL A 33 -3.72 -6.02 -3.90
CA VAL A 33 -2.71 -6.28 -2.89
C VAL A 33 -1.69 -5.16 -2.90
N MET A 34 -1.34 -4.67 -1.72
CA MET A 34 -0.27 -3.71 -1.51
C MET A 34 0.99 -4.43 -1.03
N VAL A 35 2.11 -4.20 -1.70
CA VAL A 35 3.43 -4.67 -1.27
C VAL A 35 4.22 -3.48 -0.74
N VAL A 36 4.77 -3.62 0.47
CA VAL A 36 5.39 -2.53 1.22
C VAL A 36 6.54 -3.04 2.06
N SER A 37 7.62 -2.26 2.22
CA SER A 37 8.71 -2.61 3.14
C SER A 37 8.30 -2.34 4.60
N SER A 38 9.02 -2.94 5.56
CA SER A 38 8.77 -2.75 7.00
C SER A 38 8.89 -1.29 7.42
N GLN A 39 9.91 -0.58 6.94
CA GLN A 39 10.11 0.83 7.22
C GLN A 39 8.94 1.65 6.68
N ARG A 40 8.54 1.35 5.44
CA ARG A 40 7.46 2.06 4.78
C ARG A 40 6.11 1.84 5.45
N LEU A 41 5.85 0.61 5.88
CA LEU A 41 4.68 0.24 6.67
C LEU A 41 4.65 1.03 7.98
N HIS A 42 5.78 1.06 8.70
CA HIS A 42 5.91 1.81 9.95
C HIS A 42 5.64 3.32 9.74
N ASP A 43 6.23 3.92 8.72
CA ASP A 43 6.06 5.35 8.42
C ASP A 43 4.61 5.69 8.05
N MET A 44 3.92 4.80 7.34
CA MET A 44 2.50 4.99 6.98
C MET A 44 1.56 4.80 8.17
N LEU A 45 1.92 3.94 9.14
CA LEU A 45 1.17 3.77 10.39
C LEU A 45 1.39 4.98 11.33
N ASN A 46 2.61 5.52 11.38
CA ASN A 46 3.02 6.62 12.25
C ASN A 46 3.57 7.81 11.44
N PRO A 47 2.72 8.57 10.74
CA PRO A 47 3.18 9.54 9.76
C PRO A 47 3.77 10.80 10.39
N THR A 48 4.82 11.31 9.76
CA THR A 48 5.43 12.63 9.98
C THR A 48 5.06 13.55 8.81
N LYS A 49 5.44 14.83 8.87
CA LYS A 49 5.17 15.79 7.77
C LYS A 49 5.74 15.35 6.42
N ASP A 50 6.83 14.59 6.45
CA ASP A 50 7.60 14.15 5.28
C ASP A 50 7.23 12.74 4.82
N THR A 51 6.24 12.09 5.46
CA THR A 51 5.80 10.75 5.06
C THR A 51 5.31 10.79 3.62
N ASN A 52 6.02 10.13 2.72
CA ASN A 52 5.58 9.95 1.34
C ASN A 52 4.30 9.07 1.34
N TRP A 53 3.35 9.31 0.46
CA TRP A 53 2.14 8.48 0.29
C TRP A 53 1.92 8.03 -1.18
N ASN A 54 2.83 8.40 -2.10
CA ASN A 54 2.68 8.30 -3.56
C ASN A 54 3.38 7.10 -4.23
N SER A 55 4.09 6.27 -3.49
CA SER A 55 4.89 5.17 -4.07
C SER A 55 4.48 3.85 -3.43
N THR A 56 3.36 3.29 -3.88
CA THR A 56 2.83 2.05 -3.32
C THR A 56 2.69 1.01 -4.43
N TYR A 57 3.34 -0.13 -4.26
CA TYR A 57 3.24 -1.24 -5.20
C TYR A 57 1.90 -1.93 -5.04
N ILE A 58 0.95 -1.58 -5.91
CA ILE A 58 -0.41 -2.09 -5.85
C ILE A 58 -0.64 -3.02 -7.04
N TYR A 59 -0.98 -4.26 -6.73
CA TYR A 59 -1.18 -5.33 -7.69
C TYR A 59 -2.63 -5.79 -7.66
N LYS A 60 -3.29 -5.92 -8.81
CA LYS A 60 -4.60 -6.56 -8.90
C LYS A 60 -4.47 -8.08 -8.74
N SER A 61 -3.40 -8.62 -9.30
CA SER A 61 -3.06 -10.03 -9.23
C SER A 61 -1.54 -10.19 -9.22
N ARG A 62 -1.06 -11.41 -9.02
CA ARG A 62 0.39 -11.74 -9.02
C ARG A 62 1.10 -11.38 -10.33
N HIS A 63 0.35 -11.16 -11.41
CA HIS A 63 0.88 -10.89 -12.75
C HIS A 63 0.47 -9.52 -13.31
N GLU A 64 -0.42 -8.80 -12.62
CA GLU A 64 -0.98 -7.53 -13.10
C GLU A 64 -0.77 -6.45 -12.04
N MET A 65 0.23 -5.61 -12.26
CA MET A 65 0.37 -4.35 -11.54
C MET A 65 -0.72 -3.41 -12.02
N LEU A 66 -1.49 -2.82 -11.09
CA LEU A 66 -2.52 -1.87 -11.50
C LEU A 66 -1.82 -0.62 -12.03
N PRO A 67 -2.17 -0.14 -13.25
CA PRO A 67 -1.71 1.17 -13.68
C PRO A 67 -2.19 2.21 -12.69
N VAL A 68 -1.29 3.14 -12.38
CA VAL A 68 -1.15 4.00 -11.19
C VAL A 68 -2.26 5.06 -11.00
N ASN A 69 -3.49 4.80 -11.47
CA ASN A 69 -4.62 5.73 -11.38
C ASN A 69 -5.43 5.58 -10.07
N LEU A 70 -4.97 4.77 -9.11
CA LEU A 70 -5.57 4.73 -7.78
C LEU A 70 -5.12 5.94 -6.97
N THR A 71 -6.05 6.85 -6.71
CA THR A 71 -5.79 8.01 -5.85
C THR A 71 -5.61 7.58 -4.40
N GLN A 72 -4.84 8.36 -3.62
CA GLN A 72 -4.70 8.15 -2.18
C GLN A 72 -6.07 8.17 -1.48
N GLU A 73 -7.01 8.97 -1.98
CA GLU A 73 -8.40 8.95 -1.53
C GLU A 73 -9.05 7.56 -1.68
N THR A 74 -8.88 6.89 -2.82
CA THR A 74 -9.44 5.54 -3.02
C THR A 74 -8.74 4.51 -2.13
N LEU A 75 -7.43 4.66 -1.94
CA LEU A 75 -6.63 3.73 -1.15
C LEU A 75 -6.93 3.83 0.35
N PHE A 76 -7.06 5.04 0.86
CA PHE A 76 -7.02 5.31 2.30
C PHE A 76 -8.22 6.10 2.83
N SER A 77 -9.08 6.67 1.98
CA SER A 77 -10.20 7.50 2.41
C SER A 77 -11.54 6.78 2.27
N SER A 78 -12.12 6.38 3.40
CA SER A 78 -13.54 6.04 3.48
C SER A 78 -14.35 7.35 3.46
N LYS A 79 -15.02 7.68 2.35
CA LYS A 79 -15.80 8.94 2.23
C LYS A 79 -17.29 8.81 2.52
N SER A 80 -17.90 7.62 2.53
CA SER A 80 -19.33 7.46 2.84
C SER A 80 -19.74 6.00 3.08
N HIS A 81 -20.93 5.79 3.62
CA HIS A 81 -21.61 4.48 3.64
C HIS A 81 -21.51 3.82 2.25
N GLY A 82 -21.00 2.59 2.21
CA GLY A 82 -20.85 1.78 0.99
C GLY A 82 -19.56 2.00 0.18
N LYS A 83 -18.72 3.00 0.48
CA LYS A 83 -17.40 3.18 -0.15
C LYS A 83 -16.28 2.94 0.86
N TYR A 84 -15.80 1.70 0.91
CA TYR A 84 -14.69 1.29 1.77
C TYR A 84 -13.36 1.70 1.15
N ALA A 85 -12.44 2.21 1.98
CA ALA A 85 -11.05 2.36 1.58
C ALA A 85 -10.46 0.98 1.26
N LEU A 86 -9.59 0.87 0.26
CA LEU A 86 -8.97 -0.42 -0.07
C LEU A 86 -8.05 -0.90 1.06
N PHE A 87 -7.35 0.02 1.72
CA PHE A 87 -6.42 -0.28 2.81
C PHE A 87 -6.79 0.53 4.05
N PRO A 88 -7.89 0.14 4.75
CA PRO A 88 -8.46 0.94 5.82
C PRO A 88 -7.53 1.12 7.01
N ILE A 89 -6.55 0.23 7.20
CA ILE A 89 -5.51 0.31 8.23
C ILE A 89 -4.78 1.66 8.24
N PHE A 90 -4.65 2.33 7.08
CA PHE A 90 -3.98 3.61 6.97
C PHE A 90 -4.90 4.82 7.06
N THR A 91 -6.22 4.64 7.17
CA THR A 91 -7.21 5.72 7.07
C THR A 91 -6.97 6.82 8.10
N ALA A 92 -6.77 6.43 9.36
CA ALA A 92 -6.58 7.37 10.46
C ALA A 92 -5.28 8.16 10.28
N SER A 93 -4.18 7.45 10.01
CA SER A 93 -2.84 8.01 9.80
C SER A 93 -2.81 8.97 8.60
N TRP A 94 -3.37 8.56 7.46
CA TRP A 94 -3.45 9.40 6.26
C TRP A 94 -4.27 10.67 6.50
N ARG A 95 -5.38 10.58 7.23
CA ARG A 95 -6.19 11.75 7.61
C ARG A 95 -5.41 12.69 8.53
N ALA A 96 -4.74 12.16 9.55
CA ALA A 96 -3.91 12.95 10.47
C ALA A 96 -2.79 13.70 9.71
N HIS A 97 -2.10 13.01 8.80
CA HIS A 97 -1.08 13.59 7.92
C HIS A 97 -1.63 14.74 7.07
N ARG A 98 -2.81 14.57 6.46
CA ARG A 98 -3.45 15.64 5.68
C ARG A 98 -3.85 16.86 6.51
N ILE A 99 -4.23 16.68 7.77
CA ILE A 99 -4.54 17.79 8.69
C ILE A 99 -3.24 18.53 9.03
N MET A 100 -2.17 17.80 9.41
CA MET A 100 -0.86 18.36 9.72
C MET A 100 -0.29 19.21 8.59
N ASN A 101 -0.43 18.75 7.34
CA ASN A 101 0.12 19.45 6.17
C ASN A 101 -0.80 20.53 5.58
N LYS A 102 -2.07 20.59 5.99
CA LYS A 102 -2.97 21.69 5.60
C LYS A 102 -2.81 22.94 6.47
N GLY A 103 -2.04 22.87 7.57
CA GLY A 103 -1.74 24.02 8.42
C GLY A 103 -2.98 24.70 8.98
N VAL A 104 -3.90 23.92 9.54
CA VAL A 104 -4.99 24.46 10.39
C VAL A 104 -4.44 24.74 11.79
#